data_AF-A0A2T3M7H9-F1
#
_entry.id   AF-A0A2T3M7H9-F1
#
_cell.length_a   1.000
_cell.length_b   1.000
_cell.length_c   1.000
_cell.angle_alpha   90.00
_cell.angle_beta   90.00
_cell.angle_gamma   90.00
#
_symmetry.space_group_name_H-M   'P 1'
#
loop_
_entity.id
_entity.type
_entity.pdbx_description
1 polymer ?
#
loop_
_entity_poly.entity_id
_entity_poly.type
_entity_poly.pdbx_seq_one_letter_code
_entity_poly.pdbx_strand_id
1 'polypeptide(L)' 'AKKVKKQITIRLDDDVVTYFKDLSEKNGIPYQNLINLYLKDCASKNKELTMDWQ' A
#
# COMPACT_ATOMS: atom_id res chain seq x y z
N ALA A 1 -20.05 5.98 12.37
CA ALA A 1 -20.16 4.75 11.55
C ALA A 1 -18.84 3.97 11.59
N LYS A 2 -18.83 2.71 12.05
CA LYS A 2 -17.63 1.85 11.96
C LYS A 2 -17.36 1.58 10.48
N LYS A 3 -16.23 2.05 9.94
CA LYS A 3 -15.82 1.70 8.57
C LYS A 3 -15.62 0.18 8.52
N VAL A 4 -16.51 -0.52 7.84
CA VAL A 4 -16.39 -1.97 7.64
C VAL A 4 -15.13 -2.20 6.81
N LYS A 5 -14.18 -2.97 7.36
CA LYS A 5 -13.00 -3.39 6.59
C LYS A 5 -13.50 -4.27 5.45
N LYS A 6 -13.22 -3.87 4.21
CA LYS A 6 -13.43 -4.71 3.04
C LYS A 6 -12.19 -5.57 2.85
N GLN A 7 -12.35 -6.88 2.89
CA GLN A 7 -11.30 -7.81 2.50
C GLN A 7 -11.30 -7.89 0.97
N ILE A 8 -10.17 -7.54 0.36
CA ILE A 8 -9.97 -7.63 -1.09
C ILE A 8 -8.65 -8.35 -1.37
N THR A 9 -8.58 -9.05 -2.50
CA THR A 9 -7.34 -9.66 -2.99
C THR A 9 -6.72 -8.70 -4.00
N ILE A 10 -5.49 -8.25 -3.75
CA ILE A 10 -4.72 -7.39 -4.65
C ILE A 10 -3.53 -8.20 -5.14
N ARG A 11 -3.26 -8.15 -6.45
CA ARG A 11 -2.01 -8.67 -7.01
C ARG A 11 -0.94 -7.60 -6.85
N LEU A 12 0.17 -7.98 -6.25
CA LEU A 12 1.34 -7.13 -6.06
C LEU A 12 2.53 -7.88 -6.63
N ASP A 13 3.42 -7.14 -7.28
CA ASP A 13 4.69 -7.68 -7.75
C ASP A 13 5.60 -8.03 -6.54
N ASP A 14 6.50 -8.99 -6.74
CA ASP A 14 7.34 -9.53 -5.68
C ASP A 14 8.29 -8.49 -5.07
N ASP A 15 8.78 -7.57 -5.90
CA ASP A 15 9.62 -6.44 -5.51
C ASP A 15 8.85 -5.47 -4.59
N VAL A 16 7.59 -5.19 -4.90
CA VAL A 16 6.71 -4.36 -4.06
C VAL A 16 6.51 -5.01 -2.70
N VAL A 17 6.20 -6.31 -2.68
CA VAL A 17 6.02 -7.06 -1.42
C VAL A 17 7.29 -7.06 -0.59
N THR A 18 8.44 -7.27 -1.22
CA THR A 18 9.76 -7.27 -0.57
C THR A 18 10.08 -5.90 0.04
N TYR A 19 9.88 -4.82 -0.71
CA TYR A 19 10.06 -3.45 -0.20
C TYR A 19 9.24 -3.19 1.08
N PHE A 20 7.97 -3.57 1.10
CA PHE A 20 7.12 -3.36 2.27
C PHE A 20 7.46 -4.30 3.44
N LYS A 21 8.01 -5.49 3.19
CA LYS A 21 8.53 -6.38 4.24
C LYS A 21 9.75 -5.77 4.92
N ASP A 22 10.73 -5.27 4.17
CA ASP A 22 11.90 -4.60 4.73
C ASP A 22 11.50 -3.35 5.53
N LEU A 23 10.50 -2.61 5.03
CA LEU A 23 9.97 -1.44 5.72
C LEU A 23 9.23 -1.84 7.01
N SER A 24 8.54 -2.98 7.01
CA SER A 24 7.88 -3.56 8.19
C SER A 24 8.88 -3.91 9.28
N GLU A 25 10.02 -4.52 8.93
CA GLU A 25 11.07 -4.85 9.89
C GLU A 25 11.65 -3.60 10.56
N LYS A 26 11.83 -2.52 9.80
CA LYS A 26 12.36 -1.25 10.32
C LYS A 26 11.38 -0.50 11.23
N ASN A 27 10.09 -0.55 10.91
CA ASN A 27 9.07 0.25 11.60
C ASN A 27 8.30 -0.54 12.67
N GLY A 28 8.46 -1.86 12.73
CA GLY A 28 7.71 -2.75 13.63
C GLY A 28 6.21 -2.85 13.33
N ILE A 29 5.77 -2.37 12.15
CA ILE A 29 4.36 -2.39 11.71
C ILE A 29 4.23 -3.41 10.59
N PRO A 30 3.23 -4.32 10.61
CA PRO A 30 3.04 -5.31 9.55
C PRO A 30 3.01 -4.68 8.14
N TYR A 31 3.71 -5.29 7.18
CA TYR A 31 3.78 -4.81 5.79
C TYR A 31 2.39 -4.57 5.16
N GLN A 32 1.39 -5.38 5.50
CA GLN A 32 0.00 -5.22 5.06
C GLN A 32 -0.63 -3.90 5.54
N ASN A 33 -0.33 -3.49 6.79
CA ASN A 33 -0.79 -2.22 7.33
C ASN A 33 -0.06 -1.06 6.65
N LEU A 34 1.24 -1.20 6.39
CA LEU A 34 2.02 -0.20 5.65
C LEU A 34 1.47 0.02 4.25
N ILE A 35 1.20 -1.05 3.49
CA ILE A 35 0.57 -0.97 2.16
C ILE A 35 -0.74 -0.17 2.25
N ASN A 36 -1.62 -0.52 3.20
CA ASN A 36 -2.88 0.20 3.36
C ASN A 36 -2.69 1.68 3.74
N LEU A 37 -1.70 2.00 4.59
CA LEU A 37 -1.38 3.39 4.95
C LEU A 37 -0.88 4.19 3.74
N TYR A 38 -0.02 3.60 2.92
CA TYR A 38 0.49 4.22 1.71
C TYR A 38 -0.61 4.44 0.66
N LEU A 39 -1.49 3.45 0.46
CA LEU A 39 -2.65 3.58 -0.42
C LEU A 39 -3.60 4.69 0.06
N LYS A 40 -3.82 4.80 1.38
CA LYS A 40 -4.63 5.86 1.97
C LYS A 40 -4.01 7.24 1.77
N ASP A 41 -2.70 7.37 1.95
CA ASP A 41 -1.97 8.62 1.70
C ASP A 41 -2.02 9.01 0.21
N CYS A 42 -1.85 8.04 -0.68
CA CYS A 42 -1.98 8.20 -2.13
C CYS A 42 -3.36 8.76 -2.51
N ALA A 43 -4.44 8.15 -1.99
CA ALA A 43 -5.81 8.61 -2.21
C ALA A 43 -6.07 9.99 -1.60
N SER A 44 -5.52 10.27 -0.41
CA SER A 44 -5.68 11.57 0.26
C SER A 44 -4.99 12.70 -0.51
N LYS A 45 -3.89 12.39 -1.19
CA LYS A 45 -3.13 13.33 -2.02
C LYS A 45 -3.63 13.42 -3.46
N ASN A 46 -4.67 12.65 -3.84
CA ASN A 46 -5.11 12.49 -5.22
C ASN A 46 -3.92 12.27 -6.17
N LYS A 47 -2.97 11.41 -5.76
CA LYS A 47 -1.86 11.04 -6.64
C LYS A 47 -2.42 10.20 -7.78
N GLU A 48 -2.56 10.84 -8.93
CA GLU A 48 -2.86 10.16 -10.18
C GLU A 48 -1.55 9.58 -10.73
N LEU A 49 -1.59 8.31 -11.13
CA LEU A 49 -0.47 7.72 -11.85
C LEU A 49 -0.44 8.36 -13.23
N THR A 50 0.52 9.24 -13.47
CA THR A 50 0.85 9.67 -14.83
C THR A 50 1.41 8.45 -15.57
N MET A 51 0.57 7.85 -16.42
CA MET A 51 0.99 6.82 -17.37
C MET A 51 1.77 7.50 -18.50
N ASP A 52 2.95 8.03 -18.20
CA ASP A 52 3.98 8.33 -19.20
C ASP A 52 4.72 7.02 -19.49
N TRP A 53 4.07 6.12 -20.23
CA TRP A 53 4.74 5.00 -20.86
C TRP A 53 5.12 5.46 -22.27
N GLN A 54 6.34 5.98 -22.44
CA GLN A 54 6.98 6.15 -23.75
C GLN A 54 7.65 4.85 -24.20
#